data_AF-A0A7V9CK34-F1
#
_entry.id   AF-A0A7V9CK34-F1
#
_cell.length_a   1.000
_cell.length_b   1.000
_cell.length_c   1.000
_cell.angle_alpha   90.00
_cell.angle_beta   90.00
_cell.angle_gamma   90.00
#
_symmetry.space_group_name_H-M   'P 1'
#
loop_
_entity.id
_entity.type
_entity.pdbx_description
1 polymer ?
#
loop_
_entity_poly.entity_id
_entity_poly.type
_entity_poly.pdbx_seq_one_letter_code
_entity_poly.pdbx_strand_id
1 'polypeptide(L)'
;AVLAALAWFSQREGVTAFVLVLAVVVAAFGLVTYTIVAEWRSGQTFGKRRYGLQVVQESGAPITLGQAVVRQLSTMLQVFWIDAMFVLFTERRQRAFELLSKTRVVRAGSE
;
A
#
# COMPACT_ATOMS: atom_id res chain seq x y z
N ALA A 1 46.76 -12.57 8.91
CA ALA A 1 45.98 -11.80 9.90
C ALA A 1 45.14 -10.70 9.25
N VAL A 2 45.75 -9.73 8.56
CA VAL A 2 45.04 -8.58 7.95
C VAL A 2 43.99 -8.98 6.90
N LEU A 3 44.32 -9.87 5.96
CA LEU A 3 43.36 -10.33 4.94
C LEU A 3 42.16 -11.08 5.55
N ALA A 4 42.38 -11.83 6.64
CA ALA A 4 41.30 -12.52 7.35
C ALA A 4 40.41 -11.54 8.13
N ALA A 5 40.99 -10.49 8.72
CA ALA A 5 40.25 -9.42 9.37
C ALA A 5 39.42 -8.60 8.36
N LEU A 6 39.97 -8.31 7.19
CA LEU A 6 39.27 -7.62 6.10
C LEU A 6 38.13 -8.47 5.53
N ALA A 7 38.36 -9.76 5.30
CA ALA A 7 37.32 -10.69 4.83
C ALA A 7 36.19 -10.87 5.87
N TRP A 8 36.55 -10.96 7.15
CA TRP A 8 35.59 -11.02 8.25
C TRP A 8 34.77 -9.73 8.37
N PHE A 9 35.42 -8.57 8.22
CA PHE A 9 34.76 -7.26 8.25
C PHE A 9 33.81 -7.08 7.05
N SER A 10 34.27 -7.38 5.83
CA SER A 10 33.42 -7.32 4.62
C SER A 10 32.24 -8.30 4.69
N GLN A 11 32.44 -9.48 5.28
CA GLN A 11 31.37 -10.45 5.47
C GLN A 11 30.30 -9.95 6.46
N ARG A 12 30.70 -9.25 7.53
CA ARG A 12 29.76 -8.65 8.49
C ARG A 12 28.99 -7.48 7.90
N GLU A 13 29.63 -6.63 7.10
CA GLU A 13 28.94 -5.56 6.39
C GLU A 13 27.95 -6.11 5.36
N GLY A 14 28.34 -7.15 4.61
CA GLY A 14 27.45 -7.83 3.66
C GLY A 14 26.22 -8.44 4.32
N VAL A 15 26.39 -9.14 5.46
CA VAL A 15 25.27 -9.71 6.22
C VAL A 15 24.35 -8.62 6.78
N THR A 16 24.92 -7.54 7.32
CA THR A 16 24.13 -6.43 7.89
C THR A 16 23.31 -5.75 6.80
N ALA A 17 23.92 -5.41 5.66
CA ALA A 17 23.22 -4.82 4.52
C ALA A 17 22.11 -5.75 3.99
N PHE A 18 22.40 -7.04 3.86
CA PHE A 18 21.41 -8.04 3.46
C PHE A 18 20.21 -8.10 4.40
N VAL A 19 20.44 -8.15 5.72
CA VAL A 19 19.37 -8.17 6.73
C VAL A 19 18.52 -6.91 6.66
N LEU A 20 19.13 -5.74 6.49
CA LEU A 20 18.40 -4.48 6.37
C LEU A 20 17.54 -4.44 5.10
N VAL A 21 18.09 -4.85 3.95
CA VAL A 21 17.33 -4.93 2.70
C VAL A 21 16.17 -5.90 2.84
N LEU A 22 16.40 -7.08 3.42
CA LEU A 22 15.35 -8.07 3.66
C LEU A 22 14.26 -7.51 4.58
N ALA A 23 14.63 -6.84 5.68
CA ALA A 23 13.68 -6.22 6.60
C ALA A 23 12.82 -5.15 5.91
N VAL A 24 13.42 -4.31 5.05
CA VAL A 24 12.69 -3.30 4.27
C VAL A 24 11.72 -3.96 3.28
N VAL A 25 12.14 -5.01 2.56
CA VAL A 25 11.29 -5.74 1.62
C VAL A 25 10.12 -6.40 2.34
N VAL A 26 10.37 -7.07 3.46
CA VAL A 26 9.34 -7.70 4.29
C VAL A 26 8.37 -6.66 4.85
N ALA A 27 8.86 -5.52 5.33
CA ALA A 27 8.03 -4.43 5.82
C ALA A 27 7.16 -3.82 4.71
N ALA A 28 7.74 -3.58 3.53
CA ALA A 28 7.02 -3.04 2.38
C ALA A 28 5.91 -4.00 1.91
N PHE A 29 6.23 -5.29 1.79
CA PHE A 29 5.25 -6.33 1.45
C PHE A 29 4.16 -6.43 2.52
N GLY A 30 4.56 -6.47 3.80
CA GLY A 30 3.63 -6.51 4.93
C GLY A 30 2.67 -5.32 4.95
N LEU A 31 3.15 -4.11 4.64
CA LEU A 31 2.31 -2.91 4.55
C LEU A 31 1.27 -3.01 3.42
N VAL A 32 1.71 -3.45 2.24
CA VAL A 32 0.85 -3.65 1.06
C VAL A 32 -0.20 -4.73 1.32
N THR A 33 0.19 -5.86 1.90
CA THR A 33 -0.76 -6.93 2.25
C THR A 33 -1.73 -6.47 3.33
N TYR A 34 -1.24 -5.73 4.33
CA TYR A 34 -2.08 -5.15 5.38
C TYR A 34 -3.16 -4.24 4.82
N THR A 35 -2.83 -3.32 3.90
CA THR A 35 -3.84 -2.42 3.33
C THR A 35 -4.89 -3.18 2.53
N ILE A 36 -4.47 -4.15 1.70
CA ILE A 36 -5.38 -5.00 0.92
C ILE A 36 -6.36 -5.75 1.84
N VAL A 37 -5.84 -6.46 2.85
CA VAL A 37 -6.68 -7.28 3.74
C VAL A 37 -7.58 -6.41 4.62
N ALA A 38 -7.09 -5.30 5.14
CA ALA A 38 -7.88 -4.40 5.99
C ALA A 38 -9.03 -3.74 5.20
N GLU A 39 -8.76 -3.27 3.98
CA GLU A 39 -9.79 -2.68 3.12
C GLU A 39 -10.78 -3.74 2.64
N TRP A 40 -10.33 -4.93 2.25
CA TRP A 40 -11.22 -6.01 1.82
C TRP A 40 -12.17 -6.47 2.94
N ARG A 41 -11.65 -6.66 4.17
CA ARG A 41 -12.48 -7.18 5.28
C ARG A 41 -13.35 -6.15 5.97
N SER A 42 -12.88 -4.91 6.06
CA SER A 42 -13.54 -3.88 6.90
C SER A 42 -13.81 -2.58 6.17
N GLY A 43 -13.47 -2.47 4.89
CA GLY A 43 -13.52 -1.21 4.14
C GLY A 43 -12.50 -0.16 4.62
N GLN A 44 -11.71 -0.43 5.66
CA GLN A 44 -10.91 0.60 6.33
C GLN A 44 -9.57 0.06 6.84
N THR A 45 -8.51 0.83 6.64
CA THR A 45 -7.23 0.67 7.37
C THR A 45 -7.32 1.35 8.73
N PHE A 46 -6.36 1.08 9.63
CA PHE A 46 -6.29 1.72 10.95
C PHE A 46 -6.24 3.25 10.84
N GLY A 47 -5.44 3.78 9.90
CA GLY A 47 -5.40 5.21 9.62
C GLY A 47 -6.75 5.77 9.17
N LYS A 48 -7.46 5.05 8.28
CA LYS A 48 -8.78 5.46 7.78
C LYS A 48 -9.85 5.45 8.87
N ARG A 49 -9.82 4.46 9.78
CA ARG A 49 -10.70 4.41 10.96
C ARG A 49 -10.59 5.67 11.81
N ARG A 50 -9.36 6.15 12.05
CA ARG A 50 -9.11 7.38 12.83
C ARG A 50 -9.79 8.62 12.22
N TYR A 51 -9.96 8.67 10.91
CA TYR A 51 -10.59 9.79 10.20
C TYR A 51 -12.05 9.53 9.83
N GLY A 52 -12.62 8.38 10.23
CA GLY A 52 -13.97 7.97 9.84
C GLY A 52 -14.11 7.86 8.33
N LEU A 53 -13.14 7.25 7.65
CA LEU A 53 -13.15 7.04 6.20
C LEU A 53 -13.32 5.57 5.88
N GLN A 54 -14.09 5.27 4.82
CA GLN A 54 -14.25 3.92 4.30
C GLN A 54 -14.14 3.84 2.79
N VAL A 55 -13.57 2.74 2.32
CA VAL A 55 -13.48 2.36 0.92
C VAL A 55 -14.67 1.48 0.58
N VAL A 56 -15.41 1.90 -0.43
CA VAL A 56 -16.57 1.21 -0.96
C VAL A 56 -16.49 1.15 -2.47
N GLN A 57 -17.27 0.27 -3.09
CA GLN A 57 -17.51 0.33 -4.52
C GLN A 57 -18.24 1.63 -4.89
N GLU A 58 -18.26 1.98 -6.17
CA GLU A 58 -19.06 3.12 -6.64
C GLU A 58 -20.58 2.96 -6.38
N SER A 59 -21.05 1.72 -6.24
CA SER A 59 -22.42 1.41 -5.80
C SER A 59 -22.66 1.61 -4.31
N GLY A 60 -21.61 1.80 -3.50
CA GLY A 60 -21.67 1.81 -2.03
C GLY A 60 -21.46 0.43 -1.40
N ALA A 61 -21.45 -0.65 -2.18
CA ALA A 61 -21.22 -2.01 -1.67
C ALA A 61 -19.78 -2.20 -1.12
N PRO A 62 -19.55 -3.18 -0.24
CA PRO A 62 -18.21 -3.57 0.18
C PRO A 62 -17.33 -3.95 -1.01
N ILE A 63 -16.05 -3.61 -0.98
CA ILE A 63 -15.12 -3.94 -2.06
C ILE A 63 -14.76 -5.43 -2.08
N THR A 64 -14.47 -5.95 -3.26
CA THR A 64 -13.92 -7.31 -3.41
C THR A 64 -12.41 -7.34 -3.16
N LEU A 65 -11.87 -8.53 -2.92
CA LEU A 65 -10.42 -8.71 -2.77
C LEU A 65 -9.66 -8.26 -4.04
N GLY A 66 -10.17 -8.59 -5.22
CA GLY A 66 -9.57 -8.17 -6.49
C GLY A 66 -9.51 -6.65 -6.64
N GLN A 67 -10.58 -5.94 -6.24
CA GLN A 67 -10.57 -4.48 -6.23
C GLN A 67 -9.56 -3.91 -5.25
N ALA A 68 -9.45 -4.48 -4.04
CA ALA A 68 -8.44 -4.07 -3.07
C ALA A 68 -7.00 -4.25 -3.60
N VAL A 69 -6.73 -5.35 -4.31
CA VAL A 69 -5.44 -5.60 -4.97
C VAL A 69 -5.18 -4.57 -6.08
N VAL A 70 -6.15 -4.36 -6.98
CA VAL A 70 -6.01 -3.39 -8.09
C VAL A 70 -5.71 -1.98 -7.56
N ARG A 71 -6.39 -1.54 -6.50
CA ARG A 71 -6.13 -0.24 -5.84
C ARG A 71 -4.69 -0.09 -5.35
N GLN A 72 -4.03 -1.19 -4.98
CA GLN A 72 -2.68 -1.18 -4.41
C GLN A 72 -1.58 -1.34 -5.48
N LEU A 73 -1.96 -1.68 -6.73
CA LEU A 73 -1.01 -1.80 -7.85
C LEU A 73 -0.23 -0.51 -8.09
N SER A 74 -0.81 0.66 -7.84
CA SER A 74 -0.08 1.93 -7.97
C SER A 74 1.16 1.99 -7.08
N THR A 75 1.10 1.40 -5.89
CA THR A 75 2.24 1.32 -4.96
C THR A 75 3.22 0.22 -5.38
N MET A 76 2.72 -0.94 -5.81
CA MET A 76 3.56 -2.05 -6.26
C MET A 76 4.39 -1.69 -7.50
N LEU A 77 3.79 -0.94 -8.43
CA LEU A 77 4.42 -0.46 -9.66
C LEU A 77 5.20 0.85 -9.47
N GLN A 78 5.25 1.39 -8.24
CA GLN A 78 5.92 2.66 -7.91
C GLN A 78 5.39 3.89 -8.69
N VAL A 79 4.15 3.82 -9.17
CA VAL A 79 3.46 4.90 -9.90
C VAL A 79 2.44 5.65 -9.02
N PHE A 80 2.57 5.55 -7.70
CA PHE A 80 1.64 6.14 -6.73
C PHE A 80 1.50 7.67 -6.87
N TRP A 81 2.53 8.35 -7.34
CA TRP A 81 2.52 9.79 -7.58
C TRP A 81 1.67 10.14 -8.81
N ILE A 82 1.80 9.39 -9.90
CA ILE A 82 0.92 9.53 -11.09
C ILE A 82 -0.51 9.23 -10.69
N ASP A 83 -0.74 8.12 -9.98
CA ASP A 83 -2.04 7.71 -9.48
C ASP A 83 -2.72 8.84 -8.67
N ALA A 84 -1.98 9.45 -7.75
CA ALA A 84 -2.48 10.54 -6.92
C ALA A 84 -2.81 11.82 -7.71
N MET A 85 -2.09 12.14 -8.79
CA MET A 85 -2.36 13.34 -9.59
C MET A 85 -3.76 13.33 -10.23
N PHE A 86 -4.34 12.15 -10.49
CA PHE A 86 -5.70 12.04 -11.03
C PHE A 86 -6.78 12.60 -10.11
N VAL A 87 -6.51 12.77 -8.82
CA VAL A 87 -7.42 13.42 -7.86
C VAL A 87 -7.75 14.85 -8.30
N LEU A 88 -6.83 15.54 -8.97
CA LEU A 88 -7.02 16.92 -9.44
C LEU A 88 -7.94 17.00 -10.67
N PHE A 89 -8.12 15.89 -11.38
CA PHE A 89 -8.85 15.83 -12.64
C PHE A 89 -10.17 15.06 -12.53
N THR A 90 -10.53 14.58 -11.33
CA THR A 90 -11.74 13.79 -11.10
C THR A 90 -12.73 14.54 -10.22
N GLU A 91 -14.00 14.57 -10.63
CA GLU A 91 -15.07 15.26 -9.89
C GLU A 91 -15.20 14.76 -8.44
N ARG A 92 -15.02 13.46 -8.24
CA ARG A 92 -15.12 12.79 -6.93
C ARG A 92 -13.79 12.68 -6.19
N ARG A 93 -12.74 13.36 -6.65
CA ARG A 93 -11.39 13.32 -6.04
C ARG A 93 -10.83 11.90 -5.89
N GLN A 94 -11.07 11.05 -6.90
CA GLN A 94 -10.60 9.66 -6.97
C GLN A 94 -9.22 9.60 -7.63
N ARG A 95 -8.37 8.68 -7.15
CA ARG A 95 -7.09 8.38 -7.82
C ARG A 95 -7.31 7.48 -9.04
N ALA A 96 -6.32 7.40 -9.94
CA ALA A 96 -6.42 6.60 -11.18
C ALA A 96 -6.80 5.13 -10.93
N PHE A 97 -6.16 4.49 -9.95
CA PHE A 97 -6.41 3.10 -9.61
C PHE A 97 -7.69 2.91 -8.81
N GLU A 98 -8.28 3.97 -8.26
CA GLU A 98 -9.62 3.95 -7.66
C GLU A 98 -10.70 3.94 -8.74
N LEU A 99 -10.52 4.74 -9.79
CA LEU A 99 -11.35 4.67 -11.00
C LEU A 99 -11.25 3.28 -11.66
N LEU A 100 -10.03 2.77 -11.85
CA LEU A 100 -9.78 1.46 -12.47
C LEU A 100 -10.46 0.32 -11.69
N SER A 101 -10.43 0.39 -10.36
CA SER A 101 -11.06 -0.60 -9.49
C SER A 101 -12.56 -0.35 -9.25
N LYS A 102 -13.12 0.74 -9.78
CA LYS A 102 -14.53 1.16 -9.56
C LYS A 102 -14.86 1.30 -8.07
N THR A 103 -13.98 1.99 -7.35
CA THR A 103 -14.09 2.20 -5.90
C THR A 103 -13.89 3.66 -5.52
N ARG A 104 -14.42 4.08 -4.38
CA ARG A 104 -14.27 5.43 -3.84
C ARG A 104 -14.11 5.42 -2.33
N VAL A 105 -13.56 6.51 -1.79
CA VAL A 105 -13.49 6.75 -0.35
C VAL A 105 -14.66 7.65 0.05
N VAL A 106 -15.43 7.23 1.05
CA VAL A 106 -16.56 7.98 1.63
C VAL A 106 -16.36 8.12 3.14
N ARG A 107 -17.20 8.93 3.78
CA ARG A 107 -17.20 9.00 5.24
C ARG A 107 -17.94 7.79 5.80
N ALA A 108 -17.45 7.25 6.91
CA ALA A 108 -18.11 6.16 7.61
C ALA A 108 -19.46 6.65 8.13
N GLY A 109 -20.55 5.94 7.80
CA GLY A 109 -21.91 6.29 8.20
C GLY A 109 -22.63 7.32 7.31
N SER A 110 -22.02 7.79 6.22
CA SER A 110 -22.79 8.47 5.16
C SER A 110 -23.37 7.39 4.24
N GLU A 111 -24.69 7.17 4.33
CA GLU A 111 -25.46 6.36 3.36
C GLU A 111 -25.44 7.00 1.97
#